data_AF-A0A2X1LB16-F1
#
_entry.id   AF-A0A2X1LB16-F1
#
_cell.length_a   1.000
_cell.length_b   1.000
_cell.length_c   1.000
_cell.angle_alpha   90.00
_cell.angle_beta   90.00
_cell.angle_gamma   90.00
#
_symmetry.space_group_name_H-M   'P 1'
#
loop_
_entity.id
_entity.type
_entity.pdbx_description
1 polymer ?
#
loop_
_entity_poly.entity_id
_entity_poly.type
_entity_poly.pdbx_seq_one_letter_code
_entity_poly.pdbx_strand_id
1 'polypeptide(L)' 'MLGTLCGDPRATSGRIVFDDKDITDWQTAKIMREAVAIVPEGRRVFSRMTVEENLAMGGFFAERDSFRSA' A
#
# COMPACT_ATOMS: atom_id res chain seq x y z
N MET A 1 10.52 9.90 -3.96
CA MET A 1 9.68 10.67 -3.01
C MET A 1 8.52 9.84 -2.48
N LEU A 2 7.62 9.28 -3.32
CA LEU A 2 6.52 8.42 -2.84
C LEU A 2 6.98 7.17 -2.07
N GLY A 3 8.09 6.56 -2.49
CA GLY A 3 8.68 5.41 -1.77
C GLY A 3 9.02 5.72 -0.31
N THR A 4 9.40 6.97 0.00
CA THR A 4 9.75 7.40 1.36
C THR A 4 8.56 7.40 2.31
N LEU A 5 7.35 7.70 1.81
CA LEU A 5 6.11 7.53 2.58
C LEU A 5 5.87 6.07 2.96
N CYS A 6 6.40 5.15 2.14
CA CYS A 6 6.29 3.71 2.31
C CYS A 6 7.51 3.12 3.03
N GLY A 7 8.43 3.94 3.54
CA GLY A 7 9.61 3.50 4.28
C GLY A 7 10.81 3.08 3.42
N ASP A 8 10.78 3.25 2.09
CA ASP A 8 11.90 2.93 1.19
C ASP A 8 12.10 3.96 0.06
N PRO A 9 13.14 4.82 0.12
CA PRO A 9 14.13 4.92 1.20
C PRO A 9 13.55 5.58 2.44
N ARG A 10 14.06 5.25 3.63
CA ARG A 10 13.62 5.84 4.90
C ARG A 10 13.84 7.37 4.91
N ALA A 11 12.90 8.09 5.50
CA ALA A 11 13.03 9.54 5.69
C ALA A 11 14.24 9.86 6.58
N THR A 12 15.15 10.70 6.10
CA THR A 12 16.35 11.10 6.88
C THR A 12 16.01 12.11 7.98
N SER A 13 14.92 12.87 7.81
CA SER A 13 14.42 13.83 8.80
C SER A 13 12.92 14.07 8.57
N GLY A 14 12.26 14.66 9.57
CA GLY A 14 10.82 14.92 9.55
C GLY A 14 9.99 13.82 10.19
N ARG A 15 8.67 13.87 9.99
CA ARG A 15 7.69 12.93 10.53
C ARG A 15 6.64 12.62 9.47
N ILE A 16 6.24 11.36 9.36
CA ILE A 16 5.16 10.88 8.50
C ILE A 16 4.01 10.45 9.41
N VAL A 17 2.87 11.14 9.30
CA VAL A 17 1.66 10.85 10.09
C VAL A 17 0.54 10.46 9.14
N PHE A 18 -0.14 9.36 9.45
CA PHE A 18 -1.33 8.89 8.74
C PHE A 18 -2.37 8.45 9.75
N ASP A 19 -3.61 8.94 9.63
CA ASP A 19 -4.72 8.59 10.55
C ASP A 19 -4.32 8.77 12.04
N ASP A 20 -3.74 9.93 12.35
CA ASP A 20 -3.18 10.31 13.66
C ASP A 20 -2.08 9.37 14.22
N LYS A 21 -1.59 8.42 13.41
CA LYS A 21 -0.50 7.49 13.78
C LYS A 21 0.82 7.96 13.16
N ASP A 22 1.85 8.00 13.99
CA ASP A 22 3.22 8.19 13.52
C ASP A 22 3.72 6.89 12.88
N ILE A 23 3.91 6.92 11.56
CA ILE A 23 4.38 5.78 10.76
C ILE A 23 5.82 5.94 10.27
N THR A 24 6.54 6.97 10.75
CA THR A 24 7.87 7.35 10.26
C THR A 24 8.86 6.20 10.25
N ASP A 25 8.81 5.34 11.28
CA ASP A 25 9.74 4.23 11.46
C ASP A 25 9.17 2.86 11.09
N TRP A 26 7.94 2.80 10.59
CA TRP A 26 7.29 1.54 10.25
C TRP A 26 7.97 0.87 9.07
N GLN A 27 7.97 -0.46 9.07
CA GLN A 27 8.43 -1.24 7.91
C GLN A 27 7.44 -1.09 6.75
N THR A 28 7.93 -1.08 5.51
CA THR A 28 7.11 -0.99 4.29
C THR A 28 5.96 -2.00 4.29
N ALA A 29 6.22 -3.24 4.68
CA ALA A 29 5.19 -4.28 4.75
C ALA A 29 4.08 -3.97 5.77
N LYS A 30 4.40 -3.25 6.86
CA LYS A 30 3.41 -2.80 7.84
C LYS A 30 2.59 -1.64 7.27
N ILE A 31 3.26 -0.65 6.67
CA ILE A 31 2.61 0.51 6.02
C ILE A 31 1.62 0.05 4.94
N MET A 32 2.01 -0.92 4.10
CA MET A 32 1.18 -1.46 3.01
C MET A 32 -0.06 -2.21 3.49
N ARG A 33 -0.04 -2.78 4.70
CA ARG A 33 -1.17 -3.53 5.26
C ARG A 33 -2.13 -2.66 6.05
N GLU A 34 -1.62 -1.65 6.74
CA GLU A 34 -2.38 -0.93 7.78
C GLU A 34 -2.69 0.53 7.41
N ALA A 35 -2.01 1.10 6.40
CA ALA A 35 -2.06 2.54 6.17
C ALA A 35 -2.26 2.90 4.69
N VAL A 36 -1.32 2.54 3.81
CA VAL A 36 -1.23 3.13 2.46
C VAL A 36 -0.91 2.07 1.42
N ALA A 37 -1.68 2.04 0.33
CA ALA A 37 -1.35 1.30 -0.89
C ALA A 37 -0.75 2.23 -1.94
N ILE A 38 0.24 1.76 -2.71
CA ILE A 38 0.86 2.52 -3.81
C ILE A 38 0.61 1.84 -5.15
N VAL A 39 0.17 2.62 -6.15
CA VAL A 39 0.11 2.19 -7.55
C VAL A 39 1.31 2.79 -8.27
N PRO A 40 2.37 2.01 -8.54
CA PRO A 40 3.57 2.53 -9.19
C PRO A 40 3.29 2.86 -10.67
N GLU A 41 4.04 3.82 -11.20
CA GLU A 41 4.04 4.14 -12.63
C GLU A 41 4.44 2.90 -13.47
N GLY A 42 3.95 2.85 -14.72
CA GLY A 42 4.35 1.83 -15.69
C GLY A 42 3.49 0.55 -15.72
N ARG A 43 2.30 0.55 -15.10
CA ARG A 43 1.33 -0.56 -15.17
C ARG A 43 1.97 -1.92 -14.80
N ARG A 44 2.41 -2.04 -13.55
CA ARG A 44 2.94 -3.29 -12.98
C ARG A 44 1.82 -4.29 -12.63
N VAL A 45 0.98 -4.61 -13.61
CA VAL A 45 0.00 -5.70 -13.52
C VAL A 45 0.63 -7.00 -13.98
N PHE A 46 0.19 -8.13 -13.44
CA PHE A 46 0.66 -9.44 -13.88
C PHE A 46 -0.05 -9.79 -15.20
N SER A 47 0.63 -9.49 -16.32
CA SER A 47 0.06 -9.62 -17.68
C SER A 47 -0.33 -11.05 -18.07
N ARG A 48 0.18 -12.06 -17.37
CA ARG A 48 -0.15 -13.48 -17.57
C ARG A 48 -1.37 -13.93 -16.77
N MET A 49 -1.97 -13.05 -15.98
CA MET A 49 -3.15 -13.30 -15.17
C MET A 49 -4.36 -12.56 -15.73
N THR A 50 -5.53 -13.14 -15.54
CA THR A 50 -6.82 -12.50 -15.81
C THR A 50 -7.02 -11.27 -14.91
N VAL A 51 -8.02 -10.44 -15.25
CA VAL A 51 -8.40 -9.29 -14.42
C VAL A 51 -8.84 -9.75 -13.02
N GLU A 52 -9.62 -10.84 -12.95
CA GLU A 52 -10.08 -11.40 -11.68
C GLU A 52 -8.92 -11.83 -10.79
N GLU A 53 -7.93 -12.55 -11.33
CA GLU A 53 -6.75 -12.98 -10.59
C GLU A 53 -5.89 -11.79 -10.11
N ASN A 54 -5.71 -10.76 -10.94
CA ASN A 54 -5.00 -9.55 -10.52
C ASN A 54 -5.71 -8.84 -9.36
N LEU A 55 -7.05 -8.74 -9.41
CA LEU A 55 -7.85 -8.12 -8.35
C LEU A 55 -7.84 -8.97 -7.07
N ALA A 56 -7.94 -10.29 -7.19
CA ALA A 56 -7.88 -11.21 -6.06
C ALA A 56 -6.53 -11.13 -5.32
N MET A 57 -5.42 -11.05 -6.06
CA MET A 57 -4.10 -10.88 -5.45
C MET A 57 -3.94 -9.51 -4.78
N GLY A 58 -4.44 -8.44 -5.40
CA GLY A 58 -4.38 -7.09 -4.81
C GLY A 58 -5.25 -6.93 -3.57
N GLY A 59 -6.37 -7.65 -3.52
CA GLY A 59 -7.31 -7.68 -2.40
C GLY A 59 -7.04 -8.77 -1.36
N PHE A 60 -5.88 -9.44 -1.38
CA PHE A 60 -5.61 -10.61 -0.52
C PHE A 60 -5.82 -10.34 0.98
N PHE A 61 -5.57 -9.11 1.44
CA PHE A 61 -5.76 -8.71 2.83
C PHE A 61 -7.10 -8.01 3.11
N ALA A 62 -7.92 -7.78 2.08
CA ALA A 62 -9.20 -7.08 2.21
C ALA A 62 -10.33 -8.10 2.42
N GLU A 63 -11.13 -7.91 3.48
CA GLU A 63 -12.35 -8.69 3.64
C GLU A 63 -13.38 -8.25 2.59
N ARG A 64 -14.20 -9.19 2.13
CA ARG A 64 -15.17 -8.94 1.05
C ARG A 64 -16.21 -7.88 1.43
N ASP A 65 -16.48 -7.71 2.72
CA ASP A 65 -17.42 -6.72 3.26
C ASP A 65 -16.85 -5.29 3.27
N SER A 66 -15.52 -5.13 3.25
CA SER A 66 -14.87 -3.80 3.20
C SER A 66 -15.22 -2.99 1.95
N PHE A 67 -15.62 -3.67 0.86
CA PHE A 67 -15.91 -3.04 -0.43
C PHE A 67 -17.37 -2.59 -0.59
N ARG A 68 -18.27 -2.93 0.35
CA ARG A 68 -19.71 -2.57 0.26
C ARG A 68 -20.08 -1.26 0.95
N SER A 69 -19.12 -0.59 1.57
CA SER A 69 -19.28 0.73 2.18
C SER A 69 -18.48 1.76 1.37
N ALA A 70 -19.01 2.10 0.20
CA ALA A 70 -18.68 3.28 -0.58
C ALA A 70 -19.96 3.84 -1.20
#